data_AF-A0A183B317-F1
#
_entry.id   AF-A0A183B317-F1
#
_cell.length_a   1.000
_cell.length_b   1.000
_cell.length_c   1.000
_cell.angle_alpha   90.00
_cell.angle_beta   90.00
_cell.angle_gamma   90.00
#
_symmetry.space_group_name_H-M   'P 1'
#
loop_
_entity.id
_entity.type
_entity.pdbx_description
1 polymer ?
#
loop_
_entity_poly.entity_id
_entity_poly.type
_entity_poly.pdbx_seq_one_letter_code
_entity_poly.pdbx_strand_id
1 'polypeptide(L)'
;MWQLIARRLDNFLYTELILANRFTPGGAAQLRFDLAHTIYPMFALYTDRPETLFPQTRDSCILLNLLRGSAELLRDSLRTSLSGQVLRDHNPLAPLLELGVYSLTPEEAADVLSRRSIPD
;
A
#
# COMPACT_ATOMS: atom_id res chain seq x y z
N MET A 1 -19.56 1.52 16.51
CA MET A 1 -19.39 2.87 15.94
C MET A 1 -18.00 3.07 15.36
N TRP A 2 -16.94 2.89 16.14
CA TRP A 2 -15.54 3.16 15.73
C TRP A 2 -15.06 2.33 14.52
N GLN A 3 -15.49 1.07 14.37
CA GLN A 3 -15.13 0.22 13.22
C GLN A 3 -15.59 0.82 11.88
N LEU A 4 -16.81 1.38 11.85
CA LEU A 4 -17.33 2.04 10.65
C LEU A 4 -16.53 3.30 10.32
N ILE A 5 -16.11 4.05 11.34
CA ILE A 5 -15.28 5.25 11.19
C ILE A 5 -13.90 4.85 10.64
N ALA A 6 -13.25 3.84 11.23
CA ALA A 6 -11.96 3.34 10.77
C ALA A 6 -12.02 2.88 9.31
N ARG A 7 -13.04 2.08 8.94
CA ARG A 7 -13.23 1.62 7.55
C ARG A 7 -13.44 2.77 6.57
N ARG A 8 -14.25 3.78 6.94
CA ARG A 8 -14.45 4.97 6.09
C ARG A 8 -13.18 5.79 5.95
N LEU A 9 -12.39 5.89 7.02
CA LEU A 9 -11.12 6.60 7.00
C LEU A 9 -10.08 5.85 6.16
N ASP A 10 -9.98 4.53 6.27
CA ASP A 10 -9.11 3.71 5.41
C ASP A 10 -9.46 3.91 3.93
N ASN A 11 -10.75 3.82 3.59
CA ASN A 11 -11.20 4.05 2.22
C ASN A 11 -10.89 5.46 1.73
N PHE A 12 -11.09 6.49 2.56
CA PHE A 12 -10.76 7.87 2.22
C PHE A 12 -9.25 8.08 2.01
N LEU A 13 -8.42 7.58 2.93
CA LEU A 13 -6.97 7.68 2.81
C LEU A 13 -6.44 6.93 1.58
N TYR A 14 -7.02 5.78 1.26
CA TYR A 14 -6.67 5.03 0.07
C TYR A 14 -7.08 5.75 -1.22
N THR A 15 -8.36 6.10 -1.35
CA THR A 15 -8.92 6.63 -2.60
C THR A 15 -8.61 8.11 -2.83
N GLU A 16 -8.91 8.97 -1.86
CA GLU A 16 -8.86 10.43 -2.01
C GLU A 16 -7.48 11.01 -1.70
N LEU A 17 -6.61 10.27 -0.99
CA LEU A 17 -5.25 10.70 -0.71
C LEU A 17 -4.22 9.92 -1.50
N ILE A 18 -4.15 8.59 -1.35
CA ILE A 18 -3.07 7.79 -1.96
C ILE A 18 -3.23 7.71 -3.48
N LEU A 19 -4.38 7.27 -4.00
CA LEU A 19 -4.57 7.10 -5.44
C LEU A 19 -4.67 8.43 -6.19
N ALA A 20 -5.11 9.49 -5.53
CA ALA A 20 -5.26 10.83 -6.11
C ALA A 20 -3.95 11.64 -6.20
N ASN A 21 -2.87 11.22 -5.54
CA ASN A 21 -1.63 11.99 -5.44
C ASN A 21 -0.40 11.23 -5.94
N ARG A 22 0.71 11.96 -6.08
CA ARG A 22 2.04 11.38 -6.27
C ARG A 22 2.92 11.65 -5.06
N PHE A 23 3.78 10.70 -4.72
CA PHE A 23 4.60 10.73 -3.52
C PHE A 23 6.07 10.72 -3.86
N THR A 24 6.80 11.74 -3.40
CA THR A 24 8.26 11.66 -3.27
C THR A 24 8.62 10.67 -2.16
N PRO A 25 9.88 10.18 -2.09
CA PRO A 25 10.32 9.35 -0.96
C PRO A 25 10.06 10.01 0.40
N GLY A 26 10.29 11.32 0.52
CA GLY A 26 10.00 12.10 1.73
C GLY A 26 8.50 12.15 2.05
N GLY A 27 7.65 12.40 1.04
CA GLY A 27 6.20 12.41 1.22
C GLY A 27 5.62 11.05 1.63
N ALA A 28 6.12 9.97 1.03
CA ALA A 28 5.75 8.60 1.40
C ALA A 28 6.18 8.26 2.84
N ALA A 29 7.37 8.71 3.25
CA ALA A 29 7.86 8.53 4.61
C ALA A 29 7.04 9.34 5.62
N GLN A 30 6.64 10.57 5.27
CA GLN A 30 5.76 11.39 6.11
C GLN A 30 4.38 10.76 6.29
N LEU A 31 3.75 10.27 5.22
CA LEU A 31 2.49 9.54 5.32
C LEU A 31 2.61 8.34 6.28
N ARG A 32 3.70 7.55 6.16
CA ARG A 32 3.97 6.44 7.09
C ARG A 32 4.10 6.91 8.54
N PHE A 33 4.78 8.04 8.75
CA PHE A 33 4.94 8.63 10.08
C PHE A 33 3.59 9.05 10.67
N ASP A 34 2.77 9.76 9.89
CA ASP A 34 1.44 10.23 10.31
C ASP A 34 0.50 9.07 10.64
N LEU A 35 0.54 7.99 9.85
CA LEU A 35 -0.21 6.77 10.13
C LEU A 35 0.20 6.17 11.48
N ALA A 36 1.50 5.98 11.71
CA ALA A 36 2.01 5.33 12.92
C ALA A 36 1.86 6.18 14.19
N HIS A 37 1.99 7.50 14.08
CA HIS A 37 2.07 8.39 15.25
C HIS A 37 0.83 9.25 15.48
N THR A 38 -0.08 9.31 14.51
CA THR A 38 -1.33 10.08 14.64
C THR A 38 -2.55 9.20 14.38
N ILE A 39 -2.65 8.57 13.21
CA ILE A 39 -3.87 7.86 12.83
C ILE A 39 -4.10 6.59 13.65
N TYR A 40 -3.13 5.68 13.72
CA TYR A 40 -3.29 4.43 14.49
C TYR A 40 -3.49 4.68 16.00
N PRO A 41 -2.73 5.60 16.64
CA PRO A 41 -2.96 5.92 18.05
C PRO A 41 -4.37 6.41 18.39
N MET A 42 -5.08 7.07 17.46
CA MET A 42 -6.50 7.44 17.68
C MET A 42 -7.41 6.24 17.94
N PHE A 43 -7.01 5.04 17.50
CA PHE A 43 -7.78 3.80 17.67
C PHE A 43 -7.22 2.87 18.75
N ALA A 44 -6.15 3.27 19.45
CA ALA A 44 -5.48 2.44 20.46
C ALA A 44 -6.36 2.09 21.67
N LEU A 45 -7.42 2.87 21.94
CA LEU A 45 -8.39 2.55 23.00
C LEU A 45 -9.37 1.42 22.62
N TYR A 46 -9.42 1.05 21.34
CA TYR A 46 -10.40 0.07 20.83
C TYR A 46 -9.77 -1.28 20.45
N THR A 47 -8.46 -1.31 20.22
CA THR A 47 -7.73 -2.52 19.85
C THR A 47 -6.23 -2.35 20.08
N ASP A 48 -5.55 -3.44 20.41
CA ASP A 48 -4.08 -3.50 20.52
C ASP A 48 -3.37 -3.49 19.16
N ARG A 49 -4.12 -3.63 18.06
CA ARG A 49 -3.60 -3.68 16.67
C ARG A 49 -4.33 -2.69 15.75
N PRO A 50 -4.27 -1.38 16.04
CA PRO A 50 -5.02 -0.37 15.29
C PRO A 50 -4.66 -0.31 13.80
N GLU A 51 -3.43 -0.69 13.42
CA GLU A 51 -2.97 -0.78 12.04
C GLU A 51 -3.78 -1.77 11.19
N THR A 52 -4.34 -2.81 11.80
CA THR A 52 -5.14 -3.82 11.10
C THR A 52 -6.50 -3.30 10.64
N LEU A 53 -6.92 -2.13 11.16
CA LEU A 53 -8.15 -1.46 10.76
C LEU A 53 -8.00 -0.70 9.43
N PHE A 54 -6.77 -0.54 8.94
CA PHE A 54 -6.41 0.24 7.76
C PHE A 54 -5.70 -0.62 6.70
N PRO A 55 -6.29 -1.76 6.28
CA PRO A 55 -5.60 -2.73 5.44
C PRO A 55 -5.07 -2.12 4.13
N GLN A 56 -5.91 -1.41 3.36
CA GLN A 56 -5.51 -0.86 2.06
C GLN A 56 -4.48 0.25 2.23
N THR A 57 -4.69 1.14 3.20
CA THR A 57 -3.76 2.24 3.48
C THR A 57 -2.40 1.74 3.97
N ARG A 58 -2.40 0.75 4.89
CA ARG A 58 -1.19 0.13 5.43
C ARG A 58 -0.37 -0.52 4.31
N ASP A 59 -1.01 -1.33 3.49
CA ASP A 59 -0.34 -2.03 2.40
C ASP A 59 0.17 -1.07 1.34
N SER A 60 -0.62 -0.04 1.01
CA SER A 60 -0.18 1.02 0.12
C SER A 60 1.06 1.74 0.66
N CYS A 61 1.09 1.99 1.97
CA CYS A 61 2.22 2.63 2.62
C CYS A 61 3.50 1.78 2.55
N ILE A 62 3.40 0.45 2.58
CA ILE A 62 4.54 -0.47 2.34
C ILE A 62 5.07 -0.23 0.92
N LEU A 63 4.20 -0.30 -0.08
CA LEU A 63 4.57 -0.16 -1.50
C LEU A 63 5.19 1.21 -1.82
N LEU A 64 4.63 2.29 -1.27
CA LEU A 64 5.16 3.65 -1.44
C LEU A 64 6.55 3.85 -0.84
N ASN A 65 6.92 3.06 0.18
CA ASN A 65 8.19 3.17 0.90
C ASN A 65 9.23 2.11 0.53
N LEU A 66 8.95 1.20 -0.42
CA LEU A 66 9.94 0.25 -0.94
C LEU A 66 11.22 0.96 -1.43
N LEU A 67 12.36 0.28 -1.35
CA LEU A 67 13.58 0.69 -2.04
C LEU A 67 13.32 0.75 -3.55
N ARG A 68 14.00 1.66 -4.25
CA ARG A 68 13.80 1.88 -5.69
C ARG A 68 13.91 0.59 -6.50
N GLY A 69 15.01 -0.15 -6.33
CA GLY A 69 15.23 -1.41 -7.05
C GLY A 69 14.14 -2.46 -6.75
N SER A 70 13.74 -2.60 -5.48
CA SER A 70 12.64 -3.50 -5.10
C SER A 70 11.31 -3.10 -5.74
N ALA A 71 11.01 -1.79 -5.81
CA ALA A 71 9.81 -1.28 -6.44
C ALA A 71 9.83 -1.48 -7.96
N GLU A 72 10.98 -1.34 -8.62
CA GLU A 72 11.15 -1.61 -10.06
C GLU A 72 10.94 -3.10 -10.36
N LEU A 73 11.62 -3.99 -9.63
CA LEU A 73 11.46 -5.45 -9.75
C LEU A 73 10.01 -5.89 -9.53
N LEU A 74 9.35 -5.35 -8.50
CA LEU A 74 7.95 -5.66 -8.22
C LEU A 74 7.04 -5.16 -9.35
N ARG A 75 7.26 -3.96 -9.89
CA ARG A 75 6.47 -3.46 -11.04
C ARG A 75 6.61 -4.36 -12.25
N ASP A 76 7.82 -4.82 -12.56
CA ASP A 76 8.05 -5.69 -13.71
C ASP A 76 7.44 -7.08 -13.51
N SER A 77 7.53 -7.63 -12.29
CA SER A 77 6.87 -8.88 -11.92
C SER A 77 5.34 -8.79 -12.05
N LEU A 78 4.73 -7.72 -11.55
CA LEU A 78 3.30 -7.47 -11.67
C LEU A 78 2.88 -7.29 -13.14
N ARG A 79 3.64 -6.49 -13.93
CA ARG A 79 3.37 -6.29 -15.37
C ARG A 79 3.39 -7.59 -16.15
N THR A 80 4.40 -8.44 -15.91
CA THR A 80 4.55 -9.71 -16.62
C THR A 80 3.40 -10.67 -16.26
N SER A 81 2.98 -10.66 -15.00
CA SER A 81 1.86 -11.48 -14.54
C SER A 81 0.52 -11.00 -15.10
N LEU A 82 0.29 -9.67 -15.14
CA LEU A 82 -0.93 -9.06 -15.67
C LEU A 82 -1.03 -9.14 -17.20
N SER A 83 0.11 -9.17 -17.93
CA SER A 83 0.13 -9.31 -19.39
C SER A 83 -0.14 -10.73 -19.87
N GLY A 84 -0.27 -11.71 -18.96
CA GLY A 84 -0.47 -13.12 -19.29
C GLY A 84 0.73 -13.78 -19.98
N GLN A 85 1.91 -13.14 -19.94
CA GLN A 85 3.13 -13.63 -20.56
C GLN A 85 3.85 -14.72 -19.75
N VAL A 86 3.43 -14.96 -18.49
CA VAL A 86 4.00 -16.02 -17.64
C VAL A 86 3.22 -17.32 -17.77
N LEU A 87 3.98 -18.42 -17.90
CA LEU A 87 3.50 -19.80 -17.83
C LEU A 87 2.72 -20.05 -16.53
N ARG A 88 1.78 -21.00 -16.58
CA ARG A 88 0.69 -21.35 -15.62
C ARG A 88 1.03 -21.51 -14.12
N ASP A 89 2.24 -21.21 -13.66
CA ASP A 89 2.76 -21.59 -12.33
C ASP A 89 3.28 -20.42 -11.46
N HIS A 90 3.22 -19.17 -11.93
CA HIS A 90 3.58 -18.00 -11.10
C HIS A 90 2.33 -17.38 -10.47
N ASN A 91 2.25 -17.43 -9.14
CA ASN A 91 1.22 -16.72 -8.38
C ASN A 91 1.55 -15.21 -8.33
N PRO A 92 0.74 -14.32 -8.95
CA PRO A 92 1.00 -12.88 -8.97
C PRO A 92 0.98 -12.23 -7.57
N LEU A 93 0.38 -12.92 -6.59
CA LEU A 93 0.31 -12.44 -5.22
C LEU A 93 1.56 -12.76 -4.40
N ALA A 94 2.36 -13.76 -4.79
CA ALA A 94 3.46 -14.22 -3.95
C ALA A 94 4.46 -13.10 -3.55
N PRO A 95 4.91 -12.24 -4.48
CA PRO A 95 5.78 -11.12 -4.12
C PRO A 95 5.13 -10.10 -3.18
N LEU A 96 3.81 -9.90 -3.29
CA LEU A 96 3.07 -9.00 -2.42
C LEU A 96 2.97 -9.57 -1.00
N LEU A 97 2.65 -10.85 -0.88
CA LEU A 97 2.54 -11.56 0.39
C LEU A 97 3.87 -11.58 1.15
N GLU A 98 5.00 -11.79 0.44
CA GLU A 98 6.35 -11.73 1.01
C GLU A 98 6.71 -10.35 1.57
N LEU A 99 6.18 -9.29 0.96
CA LEU A 99 6.34 -7.90 1.42
C LEU A 99 5.36 -7.50 2.53
N GLY A 100 4.45 -8.39 2.92
CA GLY A 100 3.43 -8.10 3.93
C GLY A 100 2.22 -7.32 3.40
N VAL A 101 2.03 -7.31 2.07
CA VAL A 101 0.87 -6.75 1.37
C VAL A 101 -0.16 -7.87 1.17
N TYR A 102 -1.28 -7.76 1.87
CA TYR A 102 -2.30 -8.83 1.97
C TYR A 102 -3.67 -8.41 1.45
N SER A 103 -3.92 -7.11 1.34
CA SER A 103 -5.24 -6.54 1.07
C SER A 103 -5.40 -5.95 -0.33
N LEU A 104 -4.29 -5.72 -1.04
CA LEU A 104 -4.31 -5.19 -2.40
C LEU A 104 -4.24 -6.33 -3.42
N THR A 105 -5.06 -6.22 -4.46
CA THR A 105 -4.92 -7.01 -5.69
C THR A 105 -3.63 -6.62 -6.45
N PRO A 106 -3.13 -7.46 -7.38
CA PRO A 106 -1.99 -7.11 -8.23
C PRO A 106 -2.18 -5.79 -8.99
N GLU A 107 -3.39 -5.53 -9.48
CA GLU A 107 -3.78 -4.31 -10.18
C GLU A 107 -3.72 -3.09 -9.26
N GLU A 108 -4.34 -3.16 -8.07
CA GLU A 108 -4.29 -2.09 -7.08
C GLU A 108 -2.87 -1.82 -6.60
N ALA A 109 -2.05 -2.86 -6.40
CA ALA A 109 -0.64 -2.72 -6.05
C ALA A 109 0.15 -2.00 -7.16
N ALA A 110 -0.11 -2.33 -8.43
CA ALA A 110 0.50 -1.64 -9.57
C ALA A 110 0.07 -0.16 -9.62
N ASP A 111 -1.20 0.13 -9.35
CA ASP A 111 -1.71 1.51 -9.27
C ASP A 111 -1.04 2.31 -8.16
N VAL A 112 -0.86 1.74 -6.96
CA VAL A 112 -0.14 2.39 -5.86
C VAL A 112 1.34 2.61 -6.23
N LEU A 113 2.00 1.62 -6.81
CA LEU A 113 3.39 1.75 -7.26
C LEU A 113 3.55 2.85 -8.31
N SER A 114 2.52 3.11 -9.14
CA SER A 114 2.52 4.20 -10.13
C SER A 114 2.45 5.60 -9.51
N ARG A 115 2.04 5.72 -8.24
CA ARG A 115 1.98 6.98 -7.49
C ARG A 115 3.34 7.44 -6.98
N ARG A 116 4.36 6.60 -7.00
CA ARG A 116 5.72 7.00 -6.61
C ARG A 116 6.32 7.96 -7.63
N SER A 117 6.75 9.14 -7.19
CA SER A 117 7.60 10.04 -7.97
C SER A 117 9.02 9.51 -7.98
N ILE A 118 9.63 9.42 -9.16
CA ILE A 118 11.05 9.14 -9.31
C ILE A 118 11.73 10.51 -9.22
N PRO A 119 12.63 10.78 -8.24
CA PRO A 119 13.46 11.97 -8.31
C PRO A 119 14.37 11.87 -9.53
N ASP A 120 14.54 12.98 -10.24
CA ASP A 120 15.51 13.13 -11.34
C ASP A 120 16.92 12.69 -10.93
#